data_AF-A0A4Q0YS71-F1
#
_entry.id   AF-A0A4Q0YS71-F1
#
_cell.length_a   1.000
_cell.length_b   1.000
_cell.length_c   1.000
_cell.angle_alpha   90.00
_cell.angle_beta   90.00
_cell.angle_gamma   90.00
#
_symmetry.space_group_name_H-M   'P 1'
#
loop_
_entity.id
_entity.type
_entity.pdbx_description
1 polymer ?
#
loop_
_entity_poly.entity_id
_entity_poly.type
_entity_poly.pdbx_seq_one_letter_code
_entity_poly.pdbx_strand_id
1 'polypeptide(L)'
;MFGGNFAFEKAKGYYVVAMGLLAGTGNTAPSLVNVLEDRRKVATAAKLTVIHASATTGKVDVYLTPTDDISSATPALAGVDFKQFATGVEVAEGTYSVTVTPEGNKAVEAIKVSNLQIDKGKLYGIVALDGNGGIGNLQVNTLDF
;
A
#
# COMPACT_ATOMS: atom_id res chain seq x y z
N MET A 1 -17.09 9.23 -18.66
CA MET A 1 -17.33 7.83 -18.28
C MET A 1 -15.99 7.24 -17.88
N PHE A 2 -15.80 6.85 -16.62
CA PHE A 2 -14.54 6.26 -16.18
C PHE A 2 -14.46 4.83 -16.70
N GLY A 3 -13.72 4.63 -17.79
CA GLY A 3 -13.67 3.38 -18.55
C GLY A 3 -12.63 2.41 -17.99
N GLY A 4 -13.11 1.29 -17.46
CA GLY A 4 -12.33 0.10 -17.15
C GLY A 4 -13.30 -1.08 -17.07
N ASN A 5 -13.03 -2.16 -17.80
CA ASN A 5 -13.85 -3.35 -17.74
C ASN A 5 -13.48 -4.13 -16.46
N PHE A 6 -14.19 -3.86 -15.36
CA PHE A 6 -13.95 -4.54 -14.10
C PHE A 6 -14.69 -5.87 -14.04
N ALA A 7 -13.92 -6.96 -13.95
CA ALA A 7 -14.48 -8.26 -13.61
C ALA A 7 -14.72 -8.30 -12.10
N PHE A 8 -15.99 -8.28 -11.71
CA PHE A 8 -16.41 -8.51 -10.34
C PHE A 8 -16.92 -9.95 -10.21
N GLU A 9 -16.30 -10.72 -9.32
CA GLU A 9 -16.78 -12.05 -8.96
C GLU A 9 -17.82 -11.98 -7.84
N LYS A 10 -18.85 -12.85 -7.91
CA LYS A 10 -19.84 -12.99 -6.84
C LYS A 10 -19.16 -13.35 -5.51
N ALA A 11 -19.72 -12.85 -4.41
CA ALA A 11 -19.26 -13.09 -3.03
C ALA A 11 -17.83 -12.60 -2.70
N LYS A 12 -17.20 -11.79 -3.57
CA LYS A 12 -15.95 -11.08 -3.26
C LYS A 12 -16.23 -9.59 -3.00
N GLY A 13 -15.49 -9.01 -2.05
CA GLY A 13 -15.46 -7.57 -1.82
C GLY A 13 -14.39 -6.92 -2.67
N TYR A 14 -14.58 -5.65 -3.03
CA TYR A 14 -13.64 -4.91 -3.87
C TYR A 14 -13.60 -3.44 -3.48
N TYR A 15 -12.41 -2.84 -3.52
CA TYR A 15 -12.24 -1.39 -3.54
C TYR A 15 -11.91 -0.93 -4.95
N VAL A 16 -12.60 0.12 -5.39
CA VAL A 16 -12.26 0.79 -6.65
C VAL A 16 -11.54 2.09 -6.31
N VAL A 17 -10.26 2.16 -6.66
CA VAL A 17 -9.41 3.31 -6.38
C VAL A 17 -9.09 4.02 -7.69
N ALA A 18 -9.34 5.32 -7.76
CA ALA A 18 -8.89 6.15 -8.88
C ALA A 18 -7.43 6.56 -8.66
N MET A 19 -6.55 6.21 -9.60
CA MET A 19 -5.12 6.48 -9.50
C MET A 19 -4.56 7.03 -10.81
N GLY A 20 -3.56 7.90 -10.70
CA GLY A 20 -2.89 8.52 -11.85
C GLY A 20 -2.89 10.05 -11.76
N LEU A 21 -2.12 10.66 -12.65
CA LEU A 21 -1.96 12.11 -12.74
C LEU A 21 -2.89 12.66 -13.82
N LEU A 22 -3.55 13.79 -13.57
CA LEU A 22 -4.47 14.39 -14.55
C LEU A 22 -3.77 14.68 -15.90
N ALA A 23 -2.51 15.10 -15.86
CA ALA A 23 -1.67 15.32 -17.04
C ALA A 23 -0.78 14.10 -17.40
N GLY A 24 -0.97 12.96 -16.74
CA GLY A 24 -0.22 11.74 -16.98
C GLY A 24 -0.55 11.10 -18.34
N THR A 25 0.41 10.40 -18.91
CA THR A 25 0.27 9.70 -20.20
C THR A 25 0.66 8.23 -20.04
N GLY A 26 0.07 7.34 -20.83
CA GLY A 26 0.37 5.91 -20.72
C GLY A 26 -0.01 5.35 -19.35
N ASN A 27 0.93 4.67 -18.68
CA ASN A 27 0.64 4.02 -17.39
C ASN A 27 0.29 5.02 -16.27
N THR A 28 0.76 6.28 -16.34
CA THR A 28 0.49 7.32 -15.32
C THR A 28 -0.80 8.09 -15.56
N ALA A 29 -1.50 7.85 -16.67
CA ALA A 29 -2.81 8.46 -16.93
C ALA A 29 -3.84 8.01 -15.87
N PRO A 30 -4.86 8.85 -15.60
CA PRO A 30 -5.90 8.52 -14.63
C PRO A 30 -6.64 7.25 -15.04
N SER A 31 -6.66 6.25 -14.18
CA SER A 31 -7.44 5.05 -14.36
C SER A 31 -8.03 4.57 -13.04
N LEU A 32 -9.11 3.82 -13.14
CA LEU A 32 -9.65 3.10 -12.00
C LEU A 32 -8.89 1.77 -11.83
N VAL A 33 -8.66 1.35 -10.60
CA VAL A 33 -8.03 0.06 -10.27
C VAL A 33 -8.91 -0.67 -9.29
N ASN A 34 -9.13 -1.96 -9.56
CA ASN A 34 -9.94 -2.83 -8.75
C ASN A 34 -9.04 -3.61 -7.80
N VAL A 35 -9.11 -3.26 -6.51
CA VAL A 35 -8.35 -3.90 -5.44
C VAL A 35 -9.26 -4.95 -4.81
N LEU A 36 -8.83 -6.21 -4.88
CA LEU A 36 -9.56 -7.29 -4.22
C LEU A 36 -9.49 -7.11 -2.70
N GLU A 37 -10.65 -7.12 -2.07
CA GLU A 37 -10.77 -6.98 -0.62
C GLU A 37 -10.70 -8.35 0.06
N ASP A 38 -9.81 -8.47 1.05
CA ASP A 38 -9.81 -9.60 1.99
C ASP A 38 -10.33 -9.14 3.36
N ARG A 39 -11.65 -9.30 3.55
CA ARG A 39 -12.32 -8.94 4.83
C ARG A 39 -12.24 -10.01 5.90
N ARG A 40 -11.60 -11.15 5.62
CA ARG A 40 -11.61 -12.25 6.58
C ARG A 40 -10.71 -11.88 7.76
N LYS A 41 -11.32 -11.42 8.85
CA LYS A 41 -10.63 -11.13 10.11
C LYS A 41 -9.99 -12.41 10.65
N VAL A 42 -8.78 -12.26 11.17
CA VAL A 42 -8.04 -13.33 11.86
C VAL A 42 -7.88 -12.88 13.30
N ALA A 43 -8.27 -13.71 14.26
CA ALA A 43 -8.27 -13.31 15.67
C ALA A 43 -6.86 -13.00 16.20
N THR A 44 -5.83 -13.60 15.59
CA THR A 44 -4.43 -13.52 16.02
C THR A 44 -3.59 -12.54 15.22
N ALA A 45 -4.13 -11.92 14.17
CA ALA A 45 -3.39 -11.04 13.28
C ALA A 45 -4.26 -9.91 12.74
N ALA A 46 -3.65 -8.77 12.43
CA ALA A 46 -4.22 -7.77 11.55
C ALA A 46 -4.04 -8.20 10.09
N LYS A 47 -4.88 -7.67 9.19
CA LYS A 47 -4.62 -7.76 7.75
C LYS A 47 -4.37 -6.39 7.16
N LEU A 48 -3.34 -6.30 6.34
CA LEU A 48 -3.00 -5.09 5.60
C LEU A 48 -3.33 -5.26 4.12
N THR A 49 -3.92 -4.22 3.55
CA THR A 49 -3.98 -3.99 2.11
C THR A 49 -3.04 -2.83 1.78
N VAL A 50 -2.01 -3.08 1.00
CA VAL A 50 -1.00 -2.10 0.62
C VAL A 50 -1.15 -1.75 -0.85
N ILE A 51 -1.24 -0.47 -1.18
CA ILE A 51 -1.45 0.02 -2.54
C ILE A 51 -0.34 1.04 -2.86
N HIS A 52 0.34 0.84 -4.00
CA HIS A 52 1.25 1.83 -4.56
C HIS A 52 0.52 2.74 -5.54
N ALA A 53 0.15 3.93 -5.06
CA ALA A 53 -0.64 4.93 -5.78
C ALA A 53 0.19 6.16 -6.20
N SER A 54 1.51 6.08 -6.10
CA SER A 54 2.42 7.17 -6.43
C SER A 54 2.93 7.03 -7.87
N ALA A 55 2.48 7.92 -8.75
CA ALA A 55 2.74 7.86 -10.19
C ALA A 55 4.08 8.49 -10.59
N THR A 56 4.68 9.29 -9.71
CA THR A 56 5.98 9.96 -9.96
C THR A 56 7.17 9.14 -9.45
N THR A 57 6.92 8.14 -8.61
CA THR A 57 7.93 7.21 -8.11
C THR A 57 7.99 5.94 -8.96
N GLY A 58 9.18 5.37 -9.11
CA GLY A 58 9.35 4.04 -9.72
C GLY A 58 8.81 2.91 -8.83
N LYS A 59 9.27 1.69 -9.10
CA LYS A 59 9.02 0.53 -8.25
C LYS A 59 9.55 0.78 -6.84
N VAL A 60 8.79 0.32 -5.84
CA VAL A 60 9.12 0.52 -4.43
C VAL A 60 9.17 -0.79 -3.66
N ASP A 61 10.03 -0.80 -2.65
CA ASP A 61 10.07 -1.81 -1.61
C ASP A 61 9.38 -1.26 -0.36
N VAL A 62 8.48 -2.06 0.22
CA VAL A 62 7.75 -1.73 1.45
C VAL A 62 8.29 -2.58 2.57
N TYR A 63 8.82 -1.91 3.59
CA TYR A 63 9.34 -2.50 4.82
C TYR A 63 8.34 -2.29 5.94
N LEU A 64 8.13 -3.35 6.71
CA LEU A 64 7.36 -3.34 7.94
C LEU A 64 8.23 -3.93 9.04
N THR A 65 8.76 -3.07 9.89
CA THR A 65 9.77 -3.44 10.89
C THR A 65 9.37 -2.95 12.28
N PRO A 66 9.76 -3.61 13.39
CA PRO A 66 9.49 -3.10 14.73
C PRO A 66 10.25 -1.81 15.07
N THR A 67 11.28 -1.48 14.29
CA THR A 67 12.12 -0.30 14.45
C THR A 67 12.23 0.47 13.14
N ASP A 68 12.74 1.69 13.21
CA ASP A 68 13.00 2.55 12.06
C ASP A 68 14.20 2.15 11.20
N ASP A 69 14.94 1.10 11.58
CA ASP A 69 16.14 0.65 10.88
C ASP A 69 15.81 -0.51 9.92
N ILE A 70 15.96 -0.24 8.62
CA ILE A 70 15.73 -1.21 7.54
C ILE A 70 17.03 -1.76 6.94
N SER A 71 18.20 -1.37 7.46
CA SER A 71 19.51 -1.70 6.87
C SER A 71 19.69 -3.21 6.64
N SER A 72 19.32 -4.02 7.63
CA SER A 72 19.34 -5.49 7.59
C SER A 72 17.97 -6.12 7.33
N ALA A 73 16.91 -5.32 7.23
CA ALA A 73 15.55 -5.83 7.05
C ALA A 73 15.30 -6.35 5.63
N THR A 74 14.50 -7.38 5.48
CA THR A 74 13.93 -7.80 4.19
C THR A 74 12.61 -7.04 3.96
N PRO A 75 12.34 -6.56 2.74
CA PRO A 75 11.06 -5.92 2.45
C PRO A 75 9.92 -6.92 2.62
N ALA A 76 8.81 -6.45 3.19
CA ALA A 76 7.57 -7.22 3.27
C ALA A 76 6.92 -7.35 1.88
N LEU A 77 7.07 -6.32 1.03
CA LEU A 77 6.67 -6.34 -0.37
C LEU A 77 7.81 -5.74 -1.19
N ALA A 78 8.34 -6.48 -2.15
CA ALA A 78 9.45 -6.04 -2.99
C ALA A 78 8.97 -5.67 -4.40
N GLY A 79 9.57 -4.64 -5.00
CA GLY A 79 9.39 -4.28 -6.41
C GLY A 79 7.94 -3.92 -6.79
N VAL A 80 7.16 -3.37 -5.85
CA VAL A 80 5.77 -2.99 -6.06
C VAL A 80 5.72 -1.84 -7.06
N ASP A 81 5.10 -2.08 -8.21
CA ASP A 81 4.98 -1.08 -9.28
C ASP A 81 3.77 -0.15 -9.08
N PHE A 82 3.75 0.98 -9.79
CA PHE A 82 2.61 1.88 -9.77
C PHE A 82 1.33 1.14 -10.18
N LYS A 83 0.23 1.37 -9.44
CA LYS A 83 -1.07 0.68 -9.55
C LYS A 83 -1.07 -0.78 -9.10
N GLN A 84 0.05 -1.32 -8.62
CA GLN A 84 0.07 -2.63 -7.97
C GLN A 84 -0.34 -2.51 -6.49
N PHE A 85 -0.86 -3.62 -5.99
CA PHE A 85 -1.32 -3.74 -4.61
C PHE A 85 -1.10 -5.16 -4.11
N ALA A 86 -0.99 -5.28 -2.78
CA ALA A 86 -1.04 -6.55 -2.06
C ALA A 86 -2.19 -6.50 -1.05
N THR A 87 -2.91 -7.60 -0.90
CA THR A 87 -4.06 -7.69 0.00
C THR A 87 -3.93 -8.94 0.86
N GLY A 88 -4.47 -8.90 2.08
CA GLY A 88 -4.42 -10.03 3.01
C GLY A 88 -3.04 -10.28 3.63
N VAL A 89 -2.17 -9.27 3.69
CA VAL A 89 -0.87 -9.38 4.38
C VAL A 89 -1.14 -9.48 5.88
N GLU A 90 -0.91 -10.65 6.47
CA GLU A 90 -1.13 -10.90 7.89
C GLU A 90 0.03 -10.40 8.72
N VAL A 91 -0.27 -9.61 9.76
CA VAL A 91 0.71 -9.00 10.66
C VAL A 91 0.27 -9.21 12.09
N ALA A 92 1.20 -9.63 12.96
CA ALA A 92 0.91 -9.77 14.38
C ALA A 92 0.56 -8.41 15.02
N GLU A 93 -0.12 -8.43 16.16
CA GLU A 93 -0.32 -7.19 16.93
C GLU A 93 1.02 -6.64 17.41
N GLY A 94 1.20 -5.33 17.34
CA GLY A 94 2.45 -4.69 17.71
C GLY A 94 2.57 -3.26 17.23
N THR A 95 3.69 -2.64 17.58
CA THR A 95 4.08 -1.33 17.03
C THR A 95 5.09 -1.56 15.93
N TYR A 96 4.84 -0.95 14.77
CA TYR A 96 5.67 -1.08 13.59
C TYR A 96 6.01 0.27 13.00
N SER A 97 7.14 0.31 12.30
CA SER A 97 7.51 1.36 11.39
C SER A 97 7.32 0.87 9.96
N VAL A 98 6.62 1.67 9.15
CA VAL A 98 6.45 1.44 7.72
C VAL A 98 7.43 2.34 7.00
N THR A 99 8.36 1.73 6.27
CA THR A 99 9.31 2.48 5.43
C THR A 99 9.14 2.05 3.99
N VAL A 100 9.08 3.00 3.07
CA VAL A 100 8.99 2.76 1.64
C VAL A 100 10.23 3.33 0.98
N THR A 101 10.93 2.52 0.19
CA THR A 101 12.13 2.93 -0.53
C THR A 101 11.99 2.60 -2.02
N PRO A 102 12.78 3.22 -2.90
CA PRO A 102 12.94 2.70 -4.25
C PRO A 102 13.43 1.24 -4.22
N GLU A 103 13.02 0.45 -5.22
CA GLU A 103 13.40 -0.96 -5.35
C GLU A 103 14.91 -1.13 -5.27
N GLY A 104 15.36 -1.99 -4.35
CA GLY A 104 16.77 -2.33 -4.16
C GLY A 104 17.65 -1.21 -3.59
N ASN A 105 17.09 -0.05 -3.23
CA ASN A 105 17.86 1.08 -2.69
C ASN A 105 17.33 1.54 -1.34
N LYS A 106 17.92 1.01 -0.26
CA LYS A 106 17.60 1.39 1.13
C LYS A 106 18.19 2.72 1.59
N ALA A 107 19.07 3.35 0.79
CA ALA A 107 19.68 4.62 1.16
C ALA A 107 18.73 5.81 0.95
N VAL A 108 17.62 5.60 0.22
CA VAL A 108 16.60 6.61 -0.04
C VAL A 108 15.29 6.18 0.62
N GLU A 109 14.96 6.85 1.73
CA GLU A 109 13.66 6.69 2.38
C GLU A 109 12.66 7.65 1.72
N ALA A 110 11.75 7.12 0.89
CA ALA A 110 10.75 7.93 0.19
C ALA A 110 9.56 8.25 1.10
N ILE A 111 9.16 7.29 1.95
CA ILE A 111 8.10 7.42 2.94
C ILE A 111 8.56 6.73 4.22
N LYS A 112 8.34 7.37 5.36
CA LYS A 112 8.59 6.76 6.67
C LYS A 112 7.49 7.15 7.64
N VAL A 113 6.86 6.14 8.23
CA VAL A 113 5.88 6.31 9.31
C VAL A 113 6.32 5.43 10.46
N SER A 114 6.67 6.07 11.57
CA SER A 114 7.13 5.40 12.78
C SER A 114 6.00 5.27 13.80
N ASN A 115 6.10 4.28 14.69
CA ASN A 115 5.17 4.05 15.79
C ASN A 115 3.71 3.81 15.36
N LEU A 116 3.51 3.14 14.21
CA LEU A 116 2.19 2.71 13.80
C LEU A 116 1.75 1.53 14.67
N GLN A 117 0.69 1.74 15.46
CA GLN A 117 0.08 0.70 16.26
C GLN A 117 -0.84 -0.17 15.39
N ILE A 118 -0.56 -1.47 15.34
CA ILE A 118 -1.33 -2.49 14.63
C ILE A 118 -1.99 -3.39 15.67
N ASP A 119 -3.32 -3.39 15.71
CA ASP A 119 -4.09 -4.27 16.58
C ASP A 119 -4.62 -5.49 15.80
N LYS A 120 -4.57 -6.68 16.41
CA LYS A 120 -5.13 -7.90 15.81
C LYS A 120 -6.64 -7.80 15.56
N GLY A 121 -7.12 -8.56 14.58
CA GLY A 121 -8.55 -8.57 14.23
C GLY A 121 -9.03 -7.32 13.49
N LYS A 122 -8.12 -6.36 13.20
CA LYS A 122 -8.41 -5.18 12.38
C LYS A 122 -7.91 -5.35 10.94
N LEU A 123 -8.53 -4.58 10.06
CA LEU A 123 -8.16 -4.45 8.65
C LEU A 123 -7.61 -3.03 8.44
N TYR A 124 -6.42 -2.92 7.86
CA TYR A 124 -5.80 -1.64 7.55
C TYR A 124 -5.57 -1.49 6.06
N GLY A 125 -5.90 -0.32 5.52
CA GLY A 125 -5.51 0.10 4.18
C GLY A 125 -4.31 1.05 4.28
N ILE A 126 -3.22 0.70 3.60
CA ILE A 126 -2.00 1.49 3.49
C ILE A 126 -1.86 1.93 2.04
N VAL A 127 -1.91 3.24 1.80
CA VAL A 127 -1.79 3.80 0.44
C VAL A 127 -0.60 4.73 0.39
N ALA A 128 0.37 4.41 -0.45
CA ALA A 128 1.51 5.27 -0.77
C ALA A 128 1.12 6.22 -1.92
N LEU A 129 0.97 7.50 -1.63
CA LEU A 129 0.57 8.55 -2.57
C LEU A 129 1.76 9.44 -2.93
N ASP A 130 1.70 10.14 -4.06
CA ASP A 130 2.62 11.24 -4.33
C ASP A 130 2.39 12.38 -3.31
N GLY A 131 3.45 12.96 -2.75
CA GLY A 131 3.40 14.22 -2.00
C GLY A 131 4.08 15.36 -2.76
N ASN A 132 4.10 16.54 -2.16
CA ASN A 132 4.60 17.74 -2.84
C ASN A 132 6.12 17.61 -3.09
N GLY A 133 6.51 17.46 -4.36
CA GLY A 133 7.91 17.28 -4.76
C GLY A 133 8.38 15.82 -4.94
N GLY A 134 7.47 14.84 -5.01
CA GLY A 134 7.81 13.42 -5.25
C GLY A 134 8.15 12.63 -3.98
N ILE A 135 7.99 13.25 -2.81
CA ILE A 135 8.09 12.61 -1.49
C ILE A 135 6.72 12.00 -1.19
N GLY A 136 6.61 10.69 -0.98
CA GLY A 136 5.29 10.07 -0.88
C GLY A 136 4.58 10.33 0.45
N ASN A 137 3.25 10.42 0.43
CA ASN A 137 2.41 10.46 1.64
C ASN A 137 1.84 9.07 1.93
N LEU A 138 1.85 8.65 3.20
CA LEU A 138 1.16 7.43 3.62
C LEU A 138 -0.21 7.77 4.20
N GLN A 139 -1.27 7.23 3.61
CA GLN A 139 -2.57 7.20 4.27
C GLN A 139 -2.79 5.83 4.89
N VAL A 140 -3.00 5.81 6.21
CA VAL A 140 -3.41 4.62 6.94
C VAL A 140 -4.87 4.80 7.33
N ASN A 141 -5.73 3.96 6.76
CA ASN A 141 -7.15 3.94 7.10
C ASN A 141 -7.49 2.63 7.82
N THR A 142 -8.15 2.74 8.96
CA THR A 142 -8.83 1.60 9.59
C THR A 142 -10.10 1.31 8.79
N LEU A 143 -10.17 0.12 8.21
CA LEU A 143 -11.31 -0.32 7.41
C LEU A 143 -12.31 -1.04 8.35
N ASP A 144 -12.96 -0.24 9.19
CA ASP A 144 -14.05 -0.70 10.06
C ASP A 144 -15.39 -0.33 9.40
N PHE A 145 -16.04 -1.31 8.77
CA PHE A 145 -17.45 -1.26 8.36
C PHE A 145 -18.18 -2.49 8.89
#